data_AF-A0A970NLA8-F1
#
_entry.id   AF-A0A970NLA8-F1
#
_cell.length_a   1.000
_cell.length_b   1.000
_cell.length_c   1.000
_cell.angle_alpha   90.00
_cell.angle_beta   90.00
_cell.angle_gamma   90.00
#
_symmetry.space_group_name_H-M   'P 1'
#
loop_
_entity.id
_entity.type
_entity.pdbx_description
1 polymer ?
#
loop_
_entity_poly.entity_id
_entity_poly.type
_entity_poly.pdbx_seq_one_letter_code
_entity_poly.pdbx_strand_id
1 'polypeptide(L)'
;MIDRTERDFRRGVEDLNQRGGRTLSLVDLVLANTLSLELAAYLAGRVSKGASFLTAAVPGGAGKTTVMAALMGAIPQGEPLITVSHEGTLRTPLTGRATWLVHEIQDGPYYGYLWGGGVASYFEKLLHGGRIVSCLHADDMQQLRAILISPPNSVLPELLLGVELVLFLRMFRGVNGTARRVASVHAPLDDAHREVCHWDPQSDTHRWLMDSDRSSATTTRALRVLSDLLDDGVRDWSTVREALSG
;
A
#
# COMPACT_ATOMS: atom_id res chain seq x y z
N MET A 1 -0.11 -1.54 27.89
CA MET A 1 -1.34 -2.25 27.48
C MET A 1 -1.66 -1.77 26.09
N ILE A 2 -1.63 -2.64 25.07
CA ILE A 2 -1.92 -2.22 23.68
C ILE A 2 -3.37 -1.72 23.62
N ASP A 3 -3.63 -0.59 22.97
CA ASP A 3 -5.00 -0.07 22.78
C ASP A 3 -5.85 -1.06 21.95
N ARG A 4 -7.16 -1.10 22.18
CA ARG A 4 -8.08 -1.96 21.43
C ARG A 4 -7.99 -1.68 19.92
N THR A 5 -7.92 -0.41 19.53
CA THR A 5 -7.79 0.01 18.13
C THR A 5 -6.56 -0.61 17.48
N GLU A 6 -5.43 -0.60 18.18
CA GLU A 6 -4.17 -1.16 17.66
C GLU A 6 -4.20 -2.69 17.58
N ARG A 7 -4.85 -3.38 18.54
CA ARG A 7 -5.07 -4.83 18.42
C ARG A 7 -5.93 -5.19 17.21
N ASP A 8 -7.02 -4.46 17.01
CA ASP A 8 -7.94 -4.70 15.90
C ASP A 8 -7.25 -4.39 14.55
N PHE A 9 -6.42 -3.33 14.50
CA PHE A 9 -5.59 -3.00 13.35
C PHE A 9 -4.62 -4.14 12.99
N ARG A 10 -3.86 -4.63 13.98
CA ARG A 10 -2.90 -5.74 13.79
C ARG A 10 -3.58 -6.98 13.22
N ARG A 11 -4.70 -7.36 13.83
CA ARG A 11 -5.49 -8.50 13.38
C ARG A 11 -5.98 -8.33 11.94
N GLY A 12 -6.48 -7.15 11.59
CA GLY A 12 -6.93 -6.89 10.21
C GLY A 12 -5.81 -6.96 9.18
N VAL A 13 -4.57 -6.61 9.55
CA VAL A 13 -3.39 -6.81 8.69
C VAL A 13 -2.98 -8.28 8.63
N GLU A 14 -3.03 -9.01 9.74
CA GLU A 14 -2.75 -10.45 9.79
C GLU A 14 -3.73 -11.25 8.92
N ASP A 15 -5.02 -10.84 8.89
CA ASP A 15 -6.06 -11.47 8.05
C ASP A 15 -5.78 -11.34 6.54
N LEU A 16 -4.90 -10.43 6.11
CA LEU A 16 -4.42 -10.35 4.72
C LEU A 16 -3.47 -11.49 4.36
N ASN A 17 -2.86 -12.15 5.35
CA ASN A 17 -1.90 -13.21 5.12
C ASN A 17 -2.58 -14.56 4.83
N GLN A 18 -3.07 -14.73 3.62
CA GLN A 18 -3.78 -15.95 3.18
C GLN A 18 -2.85 -17.14 2.88
N ARG A 19 -1.52 -16.94 2.83
CA ARG A 19 -0.55 -17.97 2.41
C ARG A 19 0.26 -18.55 3.57
N GLY A 20 -0.06 -18.17 4.81
CA GLY A 20 0.61 -18.64 6.01
C GLY A 20 1.94 -17.93 6.29
N GLY A 21 2.59 -18.29 7.41
CA GLY A 21 3.78 -17.61 7.92
C GLY A 21 3.45 -16.31 8.65
N ARG A 22 4.47 -15.49 8.93
CA ARG A 22 4.28 -14.16 9.55
C ARG A 22 4.05 -13.08 8.48
N THR A 23 3.38 -12.00 8.87
CA THR A 23 3.31 -10.77 8.07
C THR A 23 4.72 -10.22 7.87
N LEU A 24 5.09 -9.93 6.62
CA LEU A 24 6.38 -9.33 6.29
C LEU A 24 6.36 -7.82 6.56
N SER A 25 7.44 -7.30 7.14
CA SER A 25 7.64 -5.88 7.40
C SER A 25 8.31 -5.18 6.22
N LEU A 26 8.39 -3.84 6.27
CA LEU A 26 9.18 -3.08 5.30
C LEU A 26 10.66 -3.49 5.32
N VAL A 27 11.20 -3.85 6.48
CA VAL A 27 12.58 -4.34 6.61
C VAL A 27 12.77 -5.64 5.83
N ASP A 28 11.81 -6.56 5.89
CA ASP A 28 11.86 -7.79 5.08
C ASP A 28 11.85 -7.50 3.57
N LEU A 29 11.02 -6.54 3.14
CA LEU A 29 10.94 -6.16 1.74
C LEU A 29 12.21 -5.49 1.25
N VAL A 30 12.88 -4.70 2.09
CA VAL A 30 14.20 -4.12 1.78
C VAL A 30 15.26 -5.21 1.66
N LEU A 31 15.31 -6.15 2.60
CA LEU A 31 16.26 -7.27 2.56
C LEU A 31 16.05 -8.19 1.35
N ALA A 32 14.81 -8.35 0.89
CA ALA A 32 14.48 -9.07 -0.34
C ALA A 32 14.74 -8.25 -1.63
N ASN A 33 15.20 -7.01 -1.49
CA ASN A 33 15.29 -5.99 -2.54
C ASN A 33 13.96 -5.79 -3.29
N THR A 34 12.82 -6.10 -2.67
CA THR A 34 11.49 -5.79 -3.25
C THR A 34 11.26 -4.29 -3.32
N LEU A 35 11.84 -3.57 -2.36
CA LEU A 35 11.96 -2.12 -2.29
C LEU A 35 13.43 -1.81 -1.98
N SER A 36 13.98 -0.68 -2.46
CA SER A 36 15.19 -0.15 -1.84
C SER A 36 14.86 0.48 -0.48
N LEU A 37 15.87 0.69 0.36
CA LEU A 37 15.71 1.38 1.64
C LEU A 37 15.12 2.79 1.45
N GLU A 38 15.60 3.53 0.46
CA GLU A 38 15.11 4.87 0.13
C GLU A 38 13.65 4.85 -0.32
N LEU A 39 13.27 3.87 -1.15
CA LEU A 39 11.89 3.73 -1.59
C LEU A 39 10.97 3.34 -0.44
N ALA A 40 11.38 2.42 0.44
CA ALA A 40 10.63 2.06 1.63
C ALA A 40 10.44 3.27 2.57
N ALA A 41 11.49 4.09 2.76
CA ALA A 41 11.42 5.31 3.55
C ALA A 41 10.49 6.37 2.94
N TYR A 42 10.54 6.56 1.62
CA TYR A 42 9.63 7.46 0.92
C TYR A 42 8.17 7.04 1.12
N LEU A 43 7.86 5.77 0.85
CA LEU A 43 6.51 5.24 0.97
C LEU A 43 6.00 5.34 2.42
N ALA A 44 6.81 4.94 3.41
CA ALA A 44 6.46 5.08 4.82
C ALA A 44 6.23 6.55 5.23
N GLY A 45 7.07 7.46 4.73
CA GLY A 45 6.95 8.89 4.99
C GLY A 45 5.67 9.51 4.42
N ARG A 46 5.16 9.01 3.28
CA ARG A 46 3.89 9.43 2.68
C ARG A 46 2.69 8.79 3.38
N VAL A 47 2.75 7.48 3.65
CA VAL A 47 1.69 6.74 4.35
C VAL A 47 1.43 7.31 5.75
N SER A 48 2.49 7.60 6.51
CA SER A 48 2.40 8.24 7.84
C SER A 48 1.71 9.62 7.81
N LYS A 49 1.69 10.30 6.66
CA LYS A 49 1.02 11.59 6.47
C LYS A 49 -0.43 11.50 6.00
N GLY A 50 -0.93 10.31 5.69
CA GLY A 50 -2.31 10.15 5.25
C GLY A 50 -2.49 9.51 3.87
N ALA A 51 -1.40 9.20 3.17
CA ALA A 51 -1.46 8.70 1.80
C ALA A 51 -2.33 7.44 1.69
N SER A 52 -3.35 7.53 0.85
CA SER A 52 -4.08 6.39 0.30
C SER A 52 -3.22 5.73 -0.77
N PHE A 53 -3.29 4.39 -0.85
CA PHE A 53 -2.43 3.67 -1.78
C PHE A 53 -3.04 2.40 -2.34
N LEU A 54 -2.63 2.08 -3.57
CA LEU A 54 -2.99 0.86 -4.28
C LEU A 54 -1.74 0.08 -4.68
N THR A 55 -1.83 -1.24 -4.58
CA THR A 55 -0.80 -2.15 -5.13
C THR A 55 -1.37 -2.95 -6.30
N ALA A 56 -0.63 -3.04 -7.40
CA ALA A 56 -1.14 -3.59 -8.64
C ALA A 56 -0.14 -4.54 -9.30
N ALA A 57 -0.64 -5.64 -9.83
CA ALA A 57 0.08 -6.56 -10.72
C ALA A 57 -0.91 -7.54 -11.34
N VAL A 58 -0.76 -7.87 -12.63
CA VAL A 58 -1.60 -8.89 -13.28
C VAL A 58 -1.32 -10.28 -12.73
N PRO A 59 -0.08 -10.75 -12.52
CA PRO A 59 0.14 -12.11 -12.04
C PRO A 59 -0.34 -12.32 -10.59
N GLY A 60 -1.17 -13.34 -10.38
CA GLY A 60 -1.43 -13.86 -9.05
C GLY A 60 -0.13 -14.28 -8.35
N GLY A 61 0.05 -13.90 -7.08
CA GLY A 61 1.27 -14.21 -6.32
C GLY A 61 2.48 -13.29 -6.56
N ALA A 62 2.29 -12.19 -7.31
CA ALA A 62 3.30 -11.14 -7.48
C ALA A 62 3.65 -10.39 -6.17
N GLY A 63 2.86 -10.57 -5.11
CA GLY A 63 3.13 -9.99 -3.78
C GLY A 63 2.39 -8.70 -3.47
N LYS A 64 1.33 -8.34 -4.23
CA LYS A 64 0.55 -7.10 -4.04
C LYS A 64 0.11 -6.92 -2.59
N THR A 65 -0.62 -7.91 -2.07
CA THR A 65 -1.12 -7.96 -0.70
C THR A 65 0.01 -7.95 0.34
N THR A 66 1.15 -8.56 0.03
CA THR A 66 2.33 -8.56 0.92
C THR A 66 2.95 -7.17 1.03
N VAL A 67 3.14 -6.47 -0.09
CA VAL A 67 3.63 -5.08 -0.11
C VAL A 67 2.61 -4.15 0.57
N MET A 68 1.33 -4.36 0.30
CA MET A 68 0.23 -3.61 0.93
C MET A 68 0.26 -3.75 2.45
N ALA A 69 0.27 -4.98 2.98
CA ALA A 69 0.33 -5.26 4.42
C ALA A 69 1.60 -4.70 5.08
N ALA A 70 2.77 -4.80 4.43
CA ALA A 70 4.00 -4.21 4.95
C ALA A 70 3.91 -2.68 5.07
N LEU A 71 3.36 -2.01 4.04
CA LEU A 71 3.17 -0.56 4.02
C LEU A 71 2.16 -0.06 5.05
N MET A 72 1.12 -0.85 5.35
CA MET A 72 0.19 -0.54 6.43
C MET A 72 0.89 -0.41 7.80
N GLY A 73 2.08 -0.99 7.97
CA GLY A 73 2.91 -0.79 9.16
C GLY A 73 3.31 0.68 9.40
N ALA A 74 3.32 1.53 8.36
CA ALA A 74 3.61 2.96 8.46
C ALA A 74 2.38 3.84 8.74
N ILE A 75 1.17 3.26 8.83
CA ILE A 75 -0.03 4.00 9.21
C ILE A 75 0.06 4.39 10.69
N PRO A 76 -0.24 5.64 11.09
CA PRO A 76 -0.12 6.05 12.48
C PRO A 76 -0.93 5.17 13.45
N GLN A 77 -0.36 4.90 14.62
CA GLN A 77 -1.08 4.22 15.70
C GLN A 77 -2.30 5.03 16.16
N GLY A 78 -3.36 4.32 16.55
CA GLY A 78 -4.63 4.91 16.95
C GLY A 78 -5.58 5.23 15.78
N GLU A 79 -5.12 5.13 14.53
CA GLU A 79 -6.03 5.20 13.39
C GLU A 79 -6.81 3.87 13.23
N PRO A 80 -8.16 3.88 13.24
CA PRO A 80 -8.94 2.65 13.08
C PRO A 80 -8.76 2.03 11.70
N LEU A 81 -8.69 0.70 11.65
CA LEU A 81 -8.75 -0.09 10.41
C LEU A 81 -10.15 -0.68 10.24
N ILE A 82 -10.78 -0.39 9.10
CA ILE A 82 -12.09 -0.89 8.74
C ILE A 82 -11.97 -1.75 7.49
N THR A 83 -12.03 -3.07 7.65
CA THR A 83 -12.05 -4.00 6.52
C THR A 83 -13.44 -4.05 5.90
N VAL A 84 -13.54 -3.68 4.63
CA VAL A 84 -14.78 -3.71 3.85
C VAL A 84 -15.11 -5.16 3.49
N SER A 85 -15.92 -5.80 4.31
CA SER A 85 -16.33 -7.20 4.10
C SER A 85 -17.56 -7.34 3.18
N HIS A 86 -18.32 -6.26 3.02
CA HIS A 86 -19.49 -6.12 2.16
C HIS A 86 -19.83 -4.62 2.01
N GLU A 87 -20.58 -4.24 0.98
CA GLU A 87 -20.89 -2.82 0.69
C GLU A 87 -21.52 -2.07 1.89
N GLY A 88 -22.31 -2.76 2.72
CA GLY A 88 -22.89 -2.17 3.93
C GLY A 88 -21.86 -1.62 4.93
N THR A 89 -20.64 -2.18 4.94
CA THR A 89 -19.55 -1.70 5.79
C THR A 89 -19.16 -0.27 5.46
N LEU A 90 -19.29 0.15 4.20
CA LEU A 90 -18.99 1.52 3.77
C LEU A 90 -19.92 2.55 4.42
N ARG A 91 -21.06 2.15 4.97
CA ARG A 91 -21.98 3.07 5.69
C ARG A 91 -21.66 3.22 7.18
N THR A 92 -20.61 2.56 7.66
CA THR A 92 -20.18 2.66 9.07
C THR A 92 -19.87 4.12 9.42
N PRO A 93 -20.58 4.73 10.40
CA PRO A 93 -20.28 6.07 10.85
C PRO A 93 -18.99 6.05 11.67
N LEU A 94 -18.06 6.96 11.37
CA LEU A 94 -16.78 7.08 12.06
C LEU A 94 -16.55 8.52 12.51
N THR A 95 -15.91 8.67 13.66
CA THR A 95 -15.42 9.95 14.17
C THR A 95 -13.94 10.08 13.82
N GLY A 96 -13.59 11.04 12.98
CA GLY A 96 -12.20 11.27 12.54
C GLY A 96 -11.77 10.39 11.36
N ARG A 97 -10.46 10.38 11.08
CA ARG A 97 -9.86 9.60 10.00
C ARG A 97 -9.84 8.12 10.35
N ALA A 98 -10.09 7.27 9.36
CA ALA A 98 -9.88 5.83 9.42
C ALA A 98 -9.27 5.32 8.12
N THR A 99 -8.63 4.15 8.20
CA THR A 99 -8.15 3.41 7.05
C THR A 99 -9.20 2.38 6.63
N TRP A 100 -9.67 2.51 5.39
CA TRP A 100 -10.63 1.61 4.76
C TRP A 100 -9.88 0.60 3.89
N LEU A 101 -9.90 -0.66 4.32
CA LEU A 101 -9.19 -1.76 3.68
C LEU A 101 -10.15 -2.58 2.83
N VAL A 102 -9.84 -2.68 1.54
CA VAL A 102 -10.39 -3.69 0.64
C VAL A 102 -9.24 -4.63 0.31
N HIS A 103 -9.39 -5.93 0.55
CA HIS A 103 -8.32 -6.90 0.32
C HIS A 103 -7.91 -6.91 -1.16
N GLU A 104 -8.90 -6.89 -2.06
CA GLU A 104 -8.70 -6.84 -3.50
C GLU A 104 -9.91 -6.22 -4.21
N ILE A 105 -9.68 -5.29 -5.15
CA ILE A 105 -10.71 -4.78 -6.05
C ILE A 105 -10.78 -5.74 -7.23
N GLN A 106 -11.71 -6.69 -7.13
CA GLN A 106 -11.94 -7.72 -8.13
C GLN A 106 -13.33 -8.32 -7.94
N ASP A 107 -13.94 -8.72 -9.04
CA ASP A 107 -15.17 -9.52 -9.00
C ASP A 107 -14.91 -10.90 -8.41
N GLY A 108 -15.59 -11.21 -7.31
CA GLY A 108 -15.47 -12.50 -6.65
C GLY A 108 -16.20 -12.56 -5.30
N PRO A 109 -16.72 -13.74 -4.90
CA PRO A 109 -17.47 -13.91 -3.66
C PRO A 109 -16.56 -14.08 -2.43
N TYR A 110 -15.37 -13.46 -2.44
CA TYR A 110 -14.36 -13.63 -1.40
C TYR A 110 -14.45 -12.55 -0.33
N TYR A 111 -14.13 -12.90 0.91
CA TYR A 111 -14.08 -11.93 2.00
C TYR A 111 -13.08 -10.81 1.71
N GLY A 112 -13.52 -9.57 1.87
CA GLY A 112 -12.70 -8.39 1.63
C GLY A 112 -12.56 -8.00 0.16
N TYR A 113 -13.22 -8.71 -0.76
CA TYR A 113 -13.26 -8.31 -2.18
C TYR A 113 -14.37 -7.30 -2.40
N LEU A 114 -14.13 -6.35 -3.31
CA LEU A 114 -15.10 -5.33 -3.67
C LEU A 114 -15.13 -5.13 -5.18
N TRP A 115 -16.33 -5.04 -5.74
CA TRP A 115 -16.55 -4.84 -7.17
C TRP A 115 -17.84 -4.04 -7.42
N GLY A 116 -17.97 -3.48 -8.61
CA GLY A 116 -19.15 -2.73 -9.02
C GLY A 116 -19.30 -1.39 -8.28
N GLY A 117 -20.56 -0.97 -8.09
CA GLY A 117 -20.87 0.35 -7.51
C GLY A 117 -20.27 0.59 -6.12
N GLY A 118 -20.04 -0.47 -5.33
CA GLY A 118 -19.34 -0.37 -4.06
C GLY A 118 -17.94 0.22 -4.17
N VAL A 119 -17.23 0.04 -5.30
CA VAL A 119 -15.89 0.61 -5.54
C VAL A 119 -15.96 2.13 -5.63
N ALA A 120 -16.96 2.70 -6.31
CA ALA A 120 -17.16 4.15 -6.31
C ALA A 120 -17.39 4.69 -4.89
N SER A 121 -18.29 4.08 -4.12
CA SER A 121 -18.55 4.46 -2.72
C SER A 121 -17.36 4.27 -1.79
N TYR A 122 -16.45 3.35 -2.13
CA TYR A 122 -15.19 3.18 -1.42
C TYR A 122 -14.24 4.35 -1.67
N PHE A 123 -14.11 4.81 -2.92
CA PHE A 123 -13.31 5.98 -3.26
C PHE A 123 -13.89 7.29 -2.70
N GLU A 124 -15.21 7.39 -2.54
CA GLU A 124 -15.85 8.53 -1.87
C GLU A 124 -15.39 8.73 -0.42
N LYS A 125 -14.78 7.71 0.22
CA LYS A 125 -14.18 7.87 1.57
C LYS A 125 -13.06 8.89 1.61
N LEU A 126 -12.40 9.13 0.48
CA LEU A 126 -11.39 10.18 0.35
C LEU A 126 -11.99 11.58 0.60
N LEU A 127 -13.24 11.82 0.20
CA LEU A 127 -13.93 13.11 0.38
C LEU A 127 -14.15 13.48 1.86
N HIS A 128 -14.14 12.47 2.74
CA HIS A 128 -14.36 12.64 4.16
C HIS A 128 -13.06 12.49 4.97
N GLY A 129 -11.90 12.59 4.31
CA GLY A 129 -10.59 12.48 4.95
C GLY A 129 -10.19 11.05 5.34
N GLY A 130 -10.92 10.03 4.87
CA GLY A 130 -10.55 8.63 5.02
C GLY A 130 -9.32 8.28 4.19
N ARG A 131 -8.55 7.30 4.64
CA ARG A 131 -7.49 6.65 3.86
C ARG A 131 -8.06 5.40 3.20
N ILE A 132 -7.80 5.17 1.92
CA ILE A 132 -8.15 3.92 1.24
C ILE A 132 -6.89 3.11 0.92
N VAL A 133 -6.96 1.79 1.15
CA VAL A 133 -5.88 0.84 0.90
C VAL A 133 -6.44 -0.42 0.23
N SER A 134 -5.92 -0.75 -0.96
CA SER A 134 -6.32 -1.98 -1.65
C SER A 134 -5.27 -2.50 -2.66
N CYS A 135 -5.57 -3.63 -3.28
CA CYS A 135 -4.82 -4.15 -4.41
C CYS A 135 -5.72 -4.55 -5.58
N LEU A 136 -5.17 -4.64 -6.78
CA LEU A 136 -5.92 -5.04 -7.98
C LEU A 136 -5.01 -5.62 -9.08
N HIS A 137 -5.62 -6.20 -10.11
CA HIS A 137 -4.90 -6.79 -11.24
C HIS A 137 -4.72 -5.80 -12.39
N ALA A 138 -3.63 -5.03 -12.34
CA ALA A 138 -3.20 -4.13 -13.42
C ALA A 138 -1.68 -4.05 -13.44
N ASP A 139 -1.08 -3.96 -14.64
CA ASP A 139 0.37 -3.81 -14.79
C ASP A 139 0.81 -2.35 -15.08
N ASP A 140 -0.16 -1.47 -15.37
CA ASP A 140 0.09 -0.07 -15.67
C ASP A 140 -1.11 0.83 -15.31
N MET A 141 -0.88 2.15 -15.35
CA MET A 141 -1.91 3.16 -15.05
C MET A 141 -3.08 3.14 -16.03
N GLN A 142 -2.87 2.72 -17.29
CA GLN A 142 -3.95 2.66 -18.28
C GLN A 142 -4.94 1.54 -17.93
N GLN A 143 -4.44 0.35 -17.62
CA GLN A 143 -5.22 -0.79 -17.17
C GLN A 143 -5.93 -0.50 -15.84
N LEU A 144 -5.20 0.10 -14.88
CA LEU A 144 -5.77 0.49 -13.59
C LEU A 144 -6.94 1.47 -13.77
N ARG A 145 -6.77 2.50 -14.60
CA ARG A 145 -7.84 3.45 -14.92
C ARG A 145 -9.00 2.77 -15.63
N ALA A 146 -8.72 1.88 -16.58
CA ALA A 146 -9.76 1.12 -17.28
C ALA A 146 -10.62 0.29 -16.31
N ILE A 147 -9.99 -0.36 -15.32
CA ILE A 147 -10.69 -1.14 -14.29
C ILE A 147 -11.52 -0.25 -13.37
N LEU A 148 -10.96 0.84 -12.86
CA LEU A 148 -11.60 1.64 -11.83
C LEU A 148 -12.68 2.57 -12.39
N ILE A 149 -12.42 3.24 -13.52
CA ILE A 149 -13.28 4.31 -14.04
C ILE A 149 -14.40 3.74 -14.91
N SER A 150 -14.16 2.62 -15.61
CA SER A 150 -15.19 2.04 -16.47
C SER A 150 -16.28 1.34 -15.63
N PRO A 151 -17.51 1.20 -16.18
CA PRO A 151 -18.48 0.28 -15.60
C PRO A 151 -17.90 -1.14 -15.47
N PRO A 152 -18.22 -1.86 -14.39
CA PRO A 152 -19.23 -1.51 -13.38
C PRO A 152 -18.69 -0.65 -12.21
N ASN A 153 -17.37 -0.45 -12.08
CA ASN A 153 -16.78 0.21 -10.90
C ASN A 153 -17.02 1.72 -10.87
N SER A 154 -17.03 2.37 -12.04
CA SER A 154 -17.50 3.75 -12.22
C SER A 154 -16.90 4.79 -11.25
N VAL A 155 -15.63 4.61 -10.86
CA VAL A 155 -14.91 5.57 -10.01
C VAL A 155 -14.72 6.88 -10.78
N LEU A 156 -15.09 7.99 -10.15
CA LEU A 156 -14.85 9.32 -10.71
C LEU A 156 -13.34 9.59 -10.84
N PRO A 157 -12.84 10.05 -12.01
CA PRO A 157 -11.41 10.30 -12.22
C PRO A 157 -10.77 11.22 -11.17
N GLU A 158 -11.55 12.18 -10.65
CA GLU A 158 -11.10 13.16 -9.64
C GLU A 158 -10.88 12.48 -8.28
N LEU A 159 -11.68 11.47 -7.94
CA LEU A 159 -11.48 10.69 -6.72
C LEU A 159 -10.24 9.80 -6.83
N LEU A 160 -9.93 9.28 -8.02
CA LEU A 160 -8.72 8.49 -8.24
C LEU A 160 -7.46 9.33 -7.96
N LEU A 161 -7.46 10.64 -8.27
CA LEU A 161 -6.35 11.54 -7.93
C LEU A 161 -6.11 11.68 -6.42
N GLY A 162 -7.10 11.37 -5.58
CA GLY A 162 -6.93 11.29 -4.13
C GLY A 162 -6.15 10.05 -3.65
N VAL A 163 -5.83 9.10 -4.54
CA VAL A 163 -4.88 8.02 -4.26
C VAL A 163 -3.47 8.56 -4.46
N GLU A 164 -2.75 8.79 -3.36
CA GLU A 164 -1.44 9.42 -3.39
C GLU A 164 -0.31 8.50 -3.88
N LEU A 165 -0.49 7.18 -3.81
CA LEU A 165 0.52 6.22 -4.23
C LEU A 165 -0.10 5.04 -4.99
N VAL A 166 0.38 4.77 -6.20
CA VAL A 166 0.05 3.58 -6.97
C VAL A 166 1.33 2.82 -7.25
N LEU A 167 1.42 1.57 -6.77
CA LEU A 167 2.61 0.75 -6.88
C LEU A 167 2.34 -0.42 -7.82
N PHE A 168 3.13 -0.54 -8.89
CA PHE A 168 3.08 -1.70 -9.79
C PHE A 168 4.17 -2.68 -9.41
N LEU A 169 3.84 -3.96 -9.26
CA LEU A 169 4.77 -5.01 -8.87
C LEU A 169 5.09 -5.90 -10.07
N ARG A 170 6.34 -6.36 -10.13
CA ARG A 170 6.79 -7.35 -11.10
C ARG A 170 7.35 -8.58 -10.40
N MET A 171 6.96 -9.74 -10.92
CA MET A 171 7.47 -11.04 -10.50
C MET A 171 8.30 -11.66 -11.63
N PHE A 172 9.45 -12.23 -11.30
CA PHE A 172 10.33 -12.90 -12.27
C PHE A 172 11.14 -14.01 -11.60
N ARG A 173 11.78 -14.84 -12.42
CA ARG A 173 12.75 -15.83 -11.93
C ARG A 173 14.10 -15.15 -11.72
N GLY A 174 14.55 -15.07 -10.48
CA GLY A 174 15.89 -14.68 -10.09
C GLY A 174 16.77 -15.90 -9.77
N VAL A 175 18.01 -15.64 -9.35
CA VAL A 175 19.03 -16.67 -9.07
C VAL A 175 18.57 -17.65 -7.99
N ASN A 176 17.91 -17.15 -6.94
CA ASN A 176 17.46 -17.94 -5.79
C ASN A 176 15.95 -18.28 -5.85
N GLY A 177 15.38 -18.38 -7.05
CA GLY A 177 13.97 -18.70 -7.25
C GLY A 177 13.14 -17.47 -7.64
N THR A 178 11.93 -17.33 -7.10
CA THR A 178 11.03 -16.24 -7.51
C THR A 178 11.40 -14.93 -6.81
N ALA A 179 11.75 -13.91 -7.60
CA ALA A 179 11.98 -12.54 -7.14
C ALA A 179 10.77 -11.65 -7.41
N ARG A 180 10.60 -10.63 -6.57
CA ARG A 180 9.53 -9.63 -6.65
C ARG A 180 10.13 -8.24 -6.49
N ARG A 181 9.67 -7.27 -7.26
CA ARG A 181 10.11 -5.87 -7.21
C ARG A 181 8.91 -4.97 -7.34
N VAL A 182 8.92 -3.84 -6.64
CA VAL A 182 8.06 -2.72 -7.03
C VAL A 182 8.66 -2.11 -8.28
N ALA A 183 8.03 -2.39 -9.42
CA ALA A 183 8.50 -2.04 -10.74
C ALA A 183 8.38 -0.53 -11.01
N SER A 184 7.30 0.09 -10.54
CA SER A 184 7.14 1.54 -10.58
C SER A 184 6.22 2.03 -9.47
N VAL A 185 6.41 3.29 -9.10
CA VAL A 185 5.55 4.04 -8.17
C VAL A 185 5.09 5.30 -8.86
N HIS A 186 3.80 5.55 -8.81
CA HIS A 186 3.18 6.75 -9.35
C HIS A 186 2.51 7.56 -8.24
N ALA A 187 2.62 8.88 -8.33
CA ALA A 187 2.01 9.83 -7.40
C ALA A 187 1.26 10.93 -8.19
N PRO A 188 0.21 11.54 -7.62
CA PRO A 188 -0.49 12.66 -8.25
C PRO A 188 0.44 13.84 -8.49
N LEU A 189 0.37 14.39 -9.71
CA LEU A 189 0.99 15.64 -10.11
C LEU A 189 0.09 16.30 -11.15
N ASP A 190 -0.38 17.51 -10.84
CA ASP A 190 -1.41 18.22 -11.58
C ASP A 190 -2.72 17.41 -11.65
N ASP A 191 -3.11 16.94 -12.85
CA ASP A 191 -4.36 16.24 -13.15
C ASP A 191 -4.17 14.74 -13.43
N ALA A 192 -2.99 14.19 -13.15
CA ALA A 192 -2.67 12.79 -13.42
C ALA A 192 -1.69 12.19 -12.40
N HIS A 193 -1.60 10.86 -12.37
CA HIS A 193 -0.51 10.16 -11.68
C HIS A 193 0.70 10.08 -12.59
N ARG A 194 1.83 10.62 -12.13
CA ARG A 194 3.13 10.53 -12.82
C ARG A 194 4.01 9.53 -12.10
N GLU A 195 4.81 8.80 -12.87
CA GLU A 195 5.85 7.94 -12.29
C GLU A 195 6.84 8.82 -11.52
N VAL A 196 7.23 8.41 -10.32
CA VAL A 196 8.24 9.09 -9.48
C VAL A 196 9.47 8.22 -9.27
N CYS A 197 9.30 6.90 -9.37
CA CYS A 197 10.35 5.92 -9.18
C CYS A 197 10.06 4.67 -10.02
N HIS A 198 11.08 4.07 -10.62
CA HIS A 198 10.99 2.78 -11.29
C HIS A 198 12.17 1.89 -10.95
N TRP A 199 11.98 0.58 -11.07
CA TRP A 199 13.04 -0.41 -10.94
C TRP A 199 13.73 -0.62 -12.30
N ASP A 200 15.06 -0.53 -12.30
CA ASP A 200 15.88 -0.92 -13.45
C ASP A 200 16.28 -2.41 -13.35
N PRO A 201 15.82 -3.26 -14.29
CA PRO A 201 16.20 -4.67 -14.31
C PRO A 201 17.68 -4.94 -14.56
N GLN A 202 18.42 -4.00 -15.16
CA GLN A 202 19.84 -4.20 -15.46
C GLN A 202 20.71 -4.08 -14.20
N SER A 203 20.47 -3.05 -13.39
CA SER A 203 21.20 -2.81 -12.14
C SER A 203 20.55 -3.44 -10.91
N ASP A 204 19.30 -3.94 -11.02
CA ASP A 204 18.46 -4.37 -9.91
C ASP A 204 18.29 -3.28 -8.83
N THR A 205 18.19 -2.01 -9.26
CA THR A 205 18.04 -0.85 -8.37
C THR A 205 16.81 -0.02 -8.69
N HIS A 206 16.30 0.70 -7.70
CA HIS A 206 15.21 1.66 -7.88
C HIS A 206 15.79 3.03 -8.23
N ARG A 207 15.32 3.62 -9.33
CA ARG A 207 15.76 4.90 -9.90
C ARG A 207 14.63 5.93 -9.78
N TRP A 208 15.00 7.14 -9.39
CA TRP A 208 14.08 8.27 -9.20
C TRP A 208 14.10 9.18 -10.41
N LEU A 209 12.94 9.74 -10.77
CA LEU A 209 12.89 10.70 -11.89
C LEU A 209 13.42 12.08 -11.47
N MET A 210 13.11 12.54 -10.25
CA MET A 210 13.67 13.76 -9.68
C MET A 210 14.09 13.58 -8.22
N ASP A 211 15.16 14.25 -7.80
CA ASP A 211 15.61 14.23 -6.40
C ASP A 211 14.57 14.83 -5.44
N SER A 212 13.79 15.81 -5.91
CA SER A 212 12.70 16.41 -5.15
C SER A 212 11.60 15.41 -4.81
N ASP A 213 11.41 14.37 -5.63
CA ASP A 213 10.32 13.40 -5.45
C ASP A 213 10.51 12.55 -4.19
N ARG A 214 11.75 12.37 -3.75
CA ARG A 214 12.09 11.54 -2.57
C ARG A 214 12.37 12.33 -1.30
N SER A 215 12.42 13.66 -1.34
CA SER A 215 12.87 14.48 -0.21
C SER A 215 11.72 15.05 0.60
N SER A 216 11.57 14.59 1.84
CA SER A 216 10.67 15.19 2.82
C SER A 216 11.15 14.91 4.25
N ALA A 217 10.71 15.71 5.23
CA ALA A 217 11.07 15.49 6.63
C ALA A 217 10.61 14.12 7.14
N THR A 218 9.45 13.62 6.68
CA THR A 218 8.96 12.29 7.07
C THR A 218 9.73 11.17 6.37
N THR A 219 10.16 11.37 5.12
CA THR A 219 11.05 10.43 4.43
C THR A 219 12.39 10.33 5.15
N THR A 220 13.01 11.45 5.52
CA THR A 220 14.28 11.46 6.28
C THR A 220 14.14 10.76 7.62
N ARG A 221 13.03 10.96 8.33
CA ARG A 221 12.75 10.26 9.59
C ARG A 221 12.59 8.75 9.36
N ALA A 222 11.75 8.35 8.41
CA ALA A 222 11.52 6.95 8.10
C ALA A 222 12.81 6.25 7.64
N LEU A 223 13.67 6.95 6.90
CA LEU A 223 14.96 6.44 6.46
C LEU A 223 15.87 6.09 7.64
N ARG A 224 15.98 6.98 8.63
CA ARG A 224 16.75 6.72 9.86
C ARG A 224 16.19 5.50 10.60
N VAL A 225 14.89 5.50 10.87
CA VAL A 225 14.22 4.40 11.59
C VAL A 225 14.42 3.06 10.89
N LEU A 226 14.21 2.99 9.57
CA LEU A 226 14.37 1.75 8.82
C LEU A 226 15.84 1.31 8.71
N SER A 227 16.78 2.26 8.64
CA SER A 227 18.22 1.96 8.68
C SER A 227 18.61 1.34 10.02
N ASP A 228 18.19 1.95 11.13
CA ASP A 228 18.50 1.45 12.48
C ASP A 228 17.93 0.04 12.67
N LEU A 229 16.68 -0.20 12.24
CA LEU A 229 16.05 -1.53 12.30
C LEU A 229 16.76 -2.57 11.43
N LEU A 230 17.30 -2.17 10.27
CA LEU A 230 18.09 -3.06 9.40
C LEU A 230 19.40 -3.46 10.08
N ASP A 231 20.11 -2.47 10.65
CA ASP A 231 21.38 -2.68 11.35
C ASP A 231 21.20 -3.57 12.59
N ASP A 232 20.10 -3.39 13.32
CA ASP A 232 19.73 -4.20 14.49
C ASP A 232 19.10 -5.56 14.11
N GLY A 233 18.84 -5.81 12.82
CA GLY A 233 18.22 -7.04 12.34
C GLY A 233 16.76 -7.23 12.76
N VAL A 234 16.05 -6.16 13.12
CA VAL A 234 14.67 -6.17 13.60
C VAL A 234 13.70 -6.21 12.42
N ARG A 235 12.96 -7.32 12.28
CA ARG A 235 12.08 -7.57 11.11
C ARG A 235 10.63 -7.84 11.46
N ASP A 236 10.31 -8.01 12.74
CA ASP A 236 8.94 -8.26 13.17
C ASP A 236 8.04 -7.08 12.80
N TRP A 237 6.91 -7.37 12.17
CA TRP A 237 6.02 -6.33 11.64
C TRP A 237 5.50 -5.39 12.74
N SER A 238 5.19 -5.92 13.93
CA SER A 238 4.68 -5.11 15.04
C SER A 238 5.77 -4.18 15.57
N THR A 239 6.99 -4.69 15.74
CA THR A 239 8.13 -3.87 16.20
C THR A 239 8.49 -2.78 15.18
N VAL A 240 8.51 -3.10 13.88
CA VAL A 240 8.77 -2.11 12.81
C VAL A 240 7.68 -1.02 12.79
N ARG A 241 6.40 -1.40 12.94
CA ARG A 241 5.28 -0.45 13.04
C ARG A 241 5.39 0.48 14.24
N GLU A 242 5.73 -0.07 15.41
CA GLU A 242 5.94 0.70 16.65
C GLU A 242 7.04 1.75 16.45
N ALA A 243 8.17 1.35 15.86
CA ALA A 243 9.29 2.24 15.58
C ALA A 243 8.93 3.34 14.55
N LEU A 244 8.13 3.04 13.52
CA LEU A 244 7.70 4.03 12.54
C LEU A 244 6.65 5.02 13.09
N SER A 245 5.94 4.65 14.15
CA SER A 245 4.85 5.45 14.73
C SER A 245 5.32 6.45 15.79
N GLY A 246 6.47 6.20 16.44
CA GLY A 246 7.07 7.11 17.45
C GLY A 246 7.85 8.24 16.80
#